data_AF-A0A5C9A7X6-F1
#
_entry.id   AF-A0A5C9A7X6-F1
#
_cell.length_a   1.000
_cell.length_b   1.000
_cell.length_c   1.000
_cell.angle_alpha   90.00
_cell.angle_beta   90.00
_cell.angle_gamma   90.00
#
_symmetry.space_group_name_H-M   'P 1'
#
loop_
_entity.id
_entity.type
_entity.pdbx_description
1 polymer ?
#
loop_
_entity_poly.entity_id
_entity_poly.type
_entity_poly.pdbx_seq_one_letter_code
_entity_poly.pdbx_strand_id
1 'polypeptide(L)' 'MLDLFADGEPWQEPLAAGAVILRRFAFNAAEQLIRDINDVASQSPFRQMVTPGG' A
#
# COMPACT_ATOMS: atom_id res chain seq x y z
N MET A 1 -7.77 -7.34 19.09
CA MET A 1 -8.89 -6.54 18.55
C MET A 1 -9.36 -7.27 17.31
N LEU A 2 -10.64 -7.67 17.24
CA LEU A 2 -11.21 -8.32 16.05
C LEU A 2 -11.25 -7.28 14.93
N ASP A 3 -10.42 -7.46 13.91
CA ASP A 3 -10.51 -6.67 12.70
C ASP A 3 -11.75 -7.17 11.93
N LEU A 4 -12.85 -6.42 12.05
CA LEU A 4 -14.12 -6.67 11.36
C LEU A 4 -13.96 -6.77 9.83
N PHE A 5 -12.80 -6.33 9.32
CA PHE A 5 -12.43 -6.34 7.93
C PHE A 5 -11.25 -7.27 7.63
N ALA A 6 -10.85 -8.19 8.51
CA ALA A 6 -9.81 -9.17 8.17
C ALA A 6 -10.33 -10.28 7.23
N ASP A 7 -11.62 -10.64 7.30
CA ASP A 7 -12.11 -11.91 6.73
C ASP A 7 -12.78 -11.84 5.35
N GLY A 8 -12.89 -10.66 4.75
CA GLY A 8 -13.44 -10.49 3.40
C GLY A 8 -12.40 -10.76 2.30
N GLU A 9 -12.77 -11.62 1.36
CA GLU A 9 -12.00 -11.95 0.15
C GLU A 9 -11.65 -10.70 -0.69
N PRO A 10 -10.53 -10.69 -1.44
CA PRO A 10 -10.21 -9.63 -2.38
C PRO A 10 -11.28 -9.45 -3.46
N TRP A 11 -11.61 -8.21 -3.82
CA TRP A 11 -12.56 -7.92 -4.89
C TRP A 11 -12.16 -6.68 -5.70
N GLN A 12 -12.84 -6.51 -6.84
CA GLN A 12 -12.56 -5.43 -7.78
C GLN A 12 -13.77 -4.53 -7.97
N GLU A 13 -13.52 -3.23 -8.17
CA GLU A 13 -14.54 -2.27 -8.59
C GLU A 13 -13.96 -1.33 -9.67
N PRO A 14 -14.75 -0.96 -10.69
CA PRO A 14 -14.30 0.00 -11.70
C PRO A 14 -14.16 1.40 -11.09
N LEU A 15 -13.05 2.08 -11.40
CA LEU A 15 -12.83 3.47 -11.00
C LEU A 15 -13.11 4.44 -12.15
N ALA A 16 -12.58 4.13 -13.33
CA ALA A 16 -12.74 4.89 -14.56
C ALA A 16 -12.41 4.01 -15.78
N ALA A 17 -12.54 4.53 -16.99
CA ALA A 17 -12.12 3.82 -18.20
C ALA A 17 -10.62 3.46 -18.10
N GLY A 18 -10.32 2.16 -18.10
CA GLY A 18 -8.95 1.65 -17.96
C GLY A 18 -8.40 1.63 -16.52
N ALA A 19 -9.20 1.93 -15.50
CA ALA A 19 -8.77 1.95 -14.10
C ALA A 19 -9.69 1.13 -13.17
N VAL A 20 -9.10 0.35 -12.27
CA VAL A 20 -9.78 -0.56 -11.35
C VAL A 20 -9.19 -0.43 -9.95
N ILE A 21 -10.03 -0.47 -8.93
CA ILE A 21 -9.60 -0.62 -7.53
C ILE A 21 -9.64 -2.11 -7.18
N LEU A 22 -8.50 -2.67 -6.75
CA LEU A 22 -8.38 -4.03 -6.26
C LEU A 22 -8.37 -4.02 -4.72
N ARG A 23 -9.55 -4.06 -4.12
CA ARG A 23 -9.68 -3.98 -2.66
C ARG A 23 -9.10 -5.24 -2.02
N ARG A 24 -8.27 -5.03 -0.99
CA ARG A 24 -7.56 -6.06 -0.21
C ARG A 24 -6.57 -6.94 -0.98
N PHE A 25 -6.26 -6.58 -2.23
CA PHE A 25 -5.36 -7.37 -3.06
C PHE A 25 -4.01 -7.68 -2.41
N ALA A 26 -3.41 -6.70 -1.73
CA ALA A 26 -2.12 -6.84 -1.06
C ALA A 26 -2.22 -7.19 0.43
N PHE A 27 -3.41 -7.51 0.96
CA PHE A 27 -3.62 -7.67 2.42
C PHE A 27 -2.73 -8.75 3.03
N ASN A 28 -2.72 -9.95 2.43
CA ASN A 28 -1.86 -11.06 2.89
C ASN A 28 -0.35 -10.76 2.76
N ALA A 29 0.02 -9.83 1.87
CA ALA A 29 1.41 -9.43 1.67
C ALA A 29 1.82 -8.22 2.55
N ALA A 30 0.86 -7.54 3.19
CA ALA A 30 1.09 -6.25 3.82
C ALA A 30 2.19 -6.29 4.89
N GLU A 31 2.20 -7.34 5.72
CA GLU A 31 3.20 -7.49 6.77
C GLU A 31 4.63 -7.59 6.20
N GLN A 32 4.82 -8.37 5.14
CA GLN A 32 6.11 -8.48 4.47
C GLN A 32 6.49 -7.19 3.75
N LEU A 33 5.55 -6.57 3.04
CA LEU A 33 5.80 -5.30 2.35
C LEU A 33 6.25 -4.21 3.32
N ILE A 34 5.65 -4.12 4.51
CA ILE A 34 6.05 -3.15 5.54
C ILE A 34 7.46 -3.45 6.07
N ARG A 35 7.81 -4.73 6.28
CA ARG A 35 9.20 -5.10 6.64
C ARG A 35 10.18 -4.64 5.58
N ASP A 36 9.91 -4.96 4.32
CA ASP A 36 10.80 -4.63 3.21
C ASP A 36 10.91 -3.10 3.02
N ILE A 37 9.85 -2.34 3.24
CA ILE A 37 9.88 -0.86 3.27
C ILE A 37 10.88 -0.36 4.32
N ASN A 38 10.88 -0.93 5.52
CA ASN A 38 11.82 -0.54 6.58
C ASN A 38 13.27 -0.89 6.19
N ASP A 39 13.49 -2.05 5.58
CA ASP A 39 14.82 -2.46 5.10
C ASP A 39 15.34 -1.50 4.01
N VAL A 40 14.47 -1.08 3.08
CA VAL A 40 14.81 -0.07 2.07
C VAL A 40 15.10 1.29 2.72
N ALA A 41 14.25 1.74 3.64
CA ALA A 41 14.40 3.02 4.33
C ALA A 41 15.65 3.07 5.21
N SER A 42 16.13 1.91 5.70
CA SER A 42 17.41 1.82 6.44
C SER A 42 18.63 2.13 5.56
N GLN A 43 18.55 1.83 4.27
CA GLN A 43 19.62 2.07 3.28
C GLN A 43 19.47 3.43 2.59
N SER A 44 18.23 3.85 2.34
CA SER A 44 17.88 5.12 1.71
C SER A 44 16.73 5.78 2.46
N PRO A 45 17.02 6.63 3.47
CA PRO A 45 16.01 7.19 4.34
C PRO A 45 14.91 7.97 3.64
N PHE A 46 13.71 7.94 4.22
CA PHE A 46 12.62 8.82 3.83
C PHE A 46 13.06 10.28 3.89
N ARG A 47 12.61 11.06 2.91
CA ARG A 47 12.87 12.50 2.84
C ARG A 47 11.65 13.24 2.35
N GLN A 48 11.53 14.49 2.78
CA GLN A 48 10.61 15.45 2.19
C GLN A 48 11.29 16.04 0.96
N MET A 49 10.65 15.93 -0.21
CA MET A 49 11.17 16.52 -1.43
C MET A 49 10.84 18.01 -1.49
N VAL A 50 11.78 18.79 -2.03
CA VAL A 50 11.60 20.22 -2.34
C VAL A 50 11.20 20.33 -3.81
N THR A 51 10.18 21.11 -4.09
CA THR A 51 9.73 21.29 -5.48
C THR A 51 10.67 22.25 -6.21
N PRO A 52 10.65 22.34 -7.55
CA PRO A 52 11.57 23.22 -8.27
C PRO A 52 11.53 24.71 -7.85
N GLY A 53 10.40 25.18 -7.28
CA GLY A 53 10.26 26.55 -6.78
C GLY A 53 10.73 26.77 -5.34
N GLY A 54 11.19 25.72 -4.65
CA GLY A 54 11.32 25.68 -3.20
C GLY A 54 10.06 25.06 -2.58
#